data_AF-A0A0G4L6B5-F1
#
_entry.id   AF-A0A0G4L6B5-F1
#
_cell.length_a   1.000
_cell.length_b   1.000
_cell.length_c   1.000
_cell.angle_alpha   90.00
_cell.angle_beta   90.00
_cell.angle_gamma   90.00
#
_symmetry.space_group_name_H-M   'P 1'
#
loop_
_entity.id
_entity.type
_entity.pdbx_description
1 polymer ?
#
loop_
_entity_poly.entity_id
_entity_poly.type
_entity_poly.pdbx_seq_one_letter_code
_entity_poly.pdbx_strand_id
1 'polypeptide(L)'
;MAIFDKSLSKTATARLSYVLTAQNWDTLADSFWLAQASQLLLGAVELNAAAQLHAEDFRTLPASQLCMIYAKDTREPANMADDKFDTLIAQHRRFMNEIADVKVRDLVEPLSQLQHIDNTLAHQLWVSVFPIYWSATARDERIELERGIVTLLTKDYHSRQIDKRPNVVQSLLEGAAKAWPSCKIPPHVLKYEAK
;
A
#
# COMPACT_ATOMS: atom_id res chain seq x y z
N MET A 1 10.30 -12.75 -9.72
CA MET A 1 10.33 -11.70 -8.68
C MET A 1 11.17 -12.07 -7.45
N ALA A 2 11.02 -13.24 -6.82
CA ALA A 2 11.69 -13.56 -5.55
C ALA A 2 13.25 -13.48 -5.56
N ILE A 3 13.92 -13.86 -6.65
CA ILE A 3 15.39 -13.75 -6.76
C ILE A 3 15.83 -12.28 -6.78
N PHE A 4 15.09 -11.45 -7.52
CA PHE A 4 15.36 -10.03 -7.66
C PHE A 4 15.03 -9.24 -6.38
N ASP A 5 13.96 -9.64 -5.68
CA ASP A 5 13.66 -9.10 -4.35
C ASP A 5 14.79 -9.34 -3.34
N LYS A 6 15.39 -10.54 -3.38
CA LYS A 6 16.51 -10.91 -2.51
C LYS A 6 17.79 -10.13 -2.80
N SER A 7 17.98 -9.64 -4.03
CA SER A 7 19.15 -8.82 -4.39
C SER A 7 19.01 -7.35 -4.00
N LEU A 8 17.83 -6.90 -3.58
CA LEU A 8 17.57 -5.51 -3.20
C LEU A 8 17.60 -5.33 -1.68
N SER A 9 18.13 -4.18 -1.24
CA SER A 9 18.05 -3.76 0.16
C SER A 9 16.60 -3.77 0.64
N LYS A 10 16.37 -4.12 1.91
CA LYS A 10 15.05 -4.06 2.55
C LYS A 10 14.66 -2.65 3.01
N THR A 11 15.53 -1.65 2.85
CA THR A 11 15.23 -0.27 3.23
C THR A 11 14.33 0.42 2.21
N ALA A 12 13.32 1.16 2.69
CA ALA A 12 12.35 1.86 1.85
C ALA A 12 13.02 2.82 0.86
N THR A 13 13.95 3.66 1.34
CA THR A 13 14.66 4.60 0.46
C THR A 13 15.46 3.89 -0.64
N ALA A 14 16.21 2.84 -0.31
CA ALA A 14 17.05 2.17 -1.30
C ALA A 14 16.19 1.56 -2.42
N ARG A 15 15.03 1.01 -2.09
CA ARG A 15 14.09 0.48 -3.09
C ARG A 15 13.44 1.57 -3.92
N LEU A 16 13.03 2.67 -3.30
CA LEU A 16 12.49 3.82 -4.03
C LEU A 16 13.54 4.40 -4.99
N SER A 17 14.77 4.58 -4.51
CA SER A 17 15.90 5.02 -5.33
C SER A 17 16.17 4.07 -6.48
N TYR A 18 16.19 2.76 -6.21
CA TYR A 18 16.40 1.76 -7.25
C TYR A 18 15.34 1.84 -8.36
N VAL A 19 14.05 1.91 -7.99
CA VAL A 19 12.92 2.01 -8.92
C VAL A 19 13.00 3.27 -9.78
N LEU A 20 13.39 4.41 -9.19
CA LEU A 20 13.34 5.72 -9.85
C LEU A 20 14.62 6.06 -10.63
N THR A 21 15.79 5.62 -10.17
CA THR A 21 17.09 6.09 -10.68
C THR A 21 17.94 5.01 -11.32
N ALA A 22 17.88 3.77 -10.84
CA ALA A 22 18.80 2.71 -11.26
C ALA A 22 18.17 1.75 -12.29
N GLN A 23 16.88 1.45 -12.14
CA GLN A 23 16.21 0.47 -12.99
C GLN A 23 15.86 1.04 -14.37
N ASN A 24 16.22 0.31 -15.43
CA ASN A 24 15.80 0.64 -16.79
C ASN A 24 14.47 -0.06 -17.14
N TRP A 25 13.43 0.74 -17.34
CA TRP A 25 12.07 0.27 -17.65
C TRP A 25 11.75 0.19 -19.15
N ASP A 26 12.69 0.52 -20.05
CA ASP A 26 12.46 0.53 -21.50
C ASP A 26 11.96 -0.83 -22.05
N THR A 27 12.48 -1.93 -21.50
CA THR A 27 12.02 -3.29 -21.86
C THR A 27 10.56 -3.57 -21.53
N LEU A 28 9.98 -2.80 -20.61
CA LEU A 28 8.59 -2.89 -20.17
C LEU A 28 7.78 -1.66 -20.60
N ALA A 29 8.29 -0.84 -21.52
CA ALA A 29 7.69 0.44 -21.90
C ALA A 29 6.28 0.33 -22.50
N ASP A 30 5.98 -0.80 -23.15
CA ASP A 30 4.66 -1.10 -23.71
C ASP A 30 3.66 -1.57 -22.63
N SER A 31 4.10 -1.78 -21.39
CA SER A 31 3.31 -2.26 -20.27
C SER A 31 3.21 -1.23 -19.14
N PHE A 32 2.27 -1.43 -18.22
CA PHE A 32 2.16 -0.58 -17.03
C PHE A 32 3.20 -1.02 -15.99
N TRP A 33 4.46 -0.70 -16.23
CA TRP A 33 5.60 -1.20 -15.46
C TRP A 33 5.59 -0.79 -13.98
N LEU A 34 4.76 0.19 -13.60
CA LEU A 34 4.55 0.55 -12.20
C LEU A 34 3.95 -0.60 -11.38
N ALA A 35 3.28 -1.58 -11.99
CA ALA A 35 2.85 -2.78 -11.27
C ALA A 35 4.07 -3.56 -10.72
N GLN A 36 5.12 -3.70 -11.53
CA GLN A 36 6.39 -4.30 -11.13
C GLN A 36 7.11 -3.40 -10.11
N ALA A 37 7.17 -2.10 -10.35
CA ALA A 37 7.79 -1.15 -9.43
C ALA A 37 7.14 -1.17 -8.04
N SER A 38 5.81 -1.11 -7.96
CA SER A 38 5.04 -1.22 -6.72
C SER A 38 5.32 -2.55 -6.01
N GLN A 39 5.41 -3.67 -6.74
CA GLN A 39 5.76 -4.96 -6.15
C GLN A 39 7.17 -4.95 -5.52
N LEU A 40 8.13 -4.28 -6.16
CA LEU A 40 9.46 -4.10 -5.57
C LEU A 40 9.41 -3.26 -4.32
N LEU A 41 8.63 -2.18 -4.29
CA LEU A 41 8.45 -1.40 -3.06
C LEU A 41 7.84 -2.29 -1.97
N LEU A 42 6.71 -2.97 -2.25
CA LEU A 42 6.02 -3.83 -1.29
C LEU A 42 6.90 -4.94 -0.68
N GLY A 43 7.95 -5.40 -1.35
CA GLY A 43 8.89 -6.37 -0.77
C GLY A 43 9.78 -5.84 0.38
N ALA A 44 9.74 -4.53 0.68
CA ALA A 44 10.34 -3.94 1.89
C ALA A 44 9.37 -3.88 3.08
N VAL A 45 8.09 -4.22 2.88
CA VAL A 45 7.08 -4.21 3.95
C VAL A 45 7.26 -5.41 4.87
N GLU A 46 7.09 -5.22 6.19
CA GLU A 46 7.07 -6.32 7.16
C GLU A 46 5.77 -7.11 7.02
N LEU A 47 5.89 -8.32 6.48
CA LEU A 47 4.76 -9.16 6.08
C LEU A 47 4.12 -9.91 7.26
N ASN A 48 4.84 -10.13 8.36
CA ASN A 48 4.34 -10.89 9.51
C ASN A 48 3.69 -10.04 10.59
N ALA A 49 3.71 -8.71 10.44
CA ALA A 49 3.01 -7.81 11.33
C ALA A 49 1.48 -8.03 11.27
N ALA A 50 0.80 -7.84 12.40
CA ALA A 50 -0.66 -7.86 12.45
C ALA A 50 -1.21 -6.64 11.70
N ALA A 51 -2.14 -6.86 10.77
CA ALA A 51 -2.83 -5.80 10.06
C ALA A 51 -3.88 -5.16 10.98
N GLN A 52 -3.91 -3.84 11.04
CA GLN A 52 -4.88 -3.09 11.81
C GLN A 52 -5.42 -1.94 10.99
N LEU A 53 -6.71 -1.65 11.16
CA LEU A 53 -7.33 -0.46 10.61
C LEU A 53 -6.69 0.79 11.23
N HIS A 54 -6.70 1.90 10.50
CA HIS A 54 -6.29 3.20 11.00
C HIS A 54 -7.17 3.62 12.19
N ALA A 55 -6.70 4.56 13.00
CA ALA A 55 -7.45 5.06 14.15
C ALA A 55 -8.74 5.80 13.74
N GLU A 56 -8.73 6.39 12.55
CA GLU A 56 -9.86 7.14 11.97
C GLU A 56 -10.79 6.27 11.11
N ASP A 57 -10.43 5.02 10.86
CA ASP A 57 -11.28 4.11 10.09
C ASP A 57 -12.53 3.74 10.88
N PHE A 58 -13.64 3.56 10.17
CA PHE A 58 -14.90 3.13 10.77
C PHE A 58 -14.78 1.73 11.35
N ARG A 59 -15.03 1.61 12.65
CA ARG A 59 -15.10 0.33 13.37
C ARG A 59 -16.51 0.12 13.91
N THR A 60 -16.97 -1.12 13.87
CA THR A 60 -18.19 -1.50 14.58
C THR A 60 -17.96 -1.40 16.08
N LEU A 61 -18.99 -1.00 16.83
CA LEU A 61 -18.92 -0.95 18.28
C LEU A 61 -18.67 -2.37 18.84
N PRO A 62 -17.68 -2.59 19.72
CA PRO A 62 -17.48 -3.89 20.34
C PRO A 62 -18.72 -4.33 21.12
N ALA A 63 -19.09 -5.61 21.03
CA ALA A 63 -20.21 -6.17 21.79
C ALA A 63 -20.05 -5.95 23.30
N SER A 64 -18.82 -5.97 23.81
CA SER A 64 -18.51 -5.66 25.21
C SER A 64 -18.92 -4.24 25.61
N GLN A 65 -18.76 -3.27 24.71
CA GLN A 65 -19.13 -1.88 24.96
C GLN A 65 -20.64 -1.65 24.86
N LEU A 66 -21.35 -2.39 24.02
CA LEU A 66 -22.82 -2.42 24.00
C LEU A 66 -23.37 -2.96 25.34
N CYS A 67 -22.81 -4.05 25.83
CA CYS A 67 -23.25 -4.67 27.09
C CYS A 67 -22.92 -3.83 28.32
N MET A 68 -21.94 -2.90 28.25
CA MET A 68 -21.58 -2.02 29.38
C MET A 68 -22.74 -1.13 29.86
N ILE A 69 -23.74 -0.86 29.02
CA ILE A 69 -24.94 -0.09 29.39
C ILE A 69 -25.67 -0.78 30.57
N TYR A 70 -25.55 -2.10 30.67
CA TYR A 70 -26.12 -2.93 31.73
C TYR A 70 -25.11 -3.32 32.81
N ALA A 71 -23.91 -2.71 32.86
CA ALA A 71 -22.88 -3.10 33.81
C ALA A 71 -23.28 -2.92 35.30
N LYS A 72 -24.25 -2.04 35.57
CA LYS A 72 -24.81 -1.82 36.91
C LYS A 72 -26.10 -2.60 37.18
N ASP A 73 -26.55 -3.40 36.21
CA ASP A 73 -27.72 -4.24 36.36
C ASP A 73 -27.37 -5.44 37.23
N THR A 74 -27.87 -5.44 38.46
CA THR A 74 -27.64 -6.50 39.46
C THR A 74 -28.69 -7.60 39.40
N ARG A 75 -29.63 -7.55 38.45
CA ARG A 75 -30.63 -8.60 38.26
C ARG A 75 -29.92 -9.87 37.79
N GLU A 76 -29.89 -10.89 38.64
CA GLU A 76 -29.37 -12.19 38.23
C GLU A 76 -30.28 -12.77 37.12
N PRO A 77 -29.71 -13.28 36.02
CA PRO A 77 -30.50 -13.94 35.00
C PRO A 77 -31.21 -15.14 35.63
N ALA A 78 -32.53 -15.19 35.51
CA ALA A 78 -33.36 -16.26 36.10
C ALA A 78 -33.03 -17.65 35.55
N ASN A 79 -32.35 -17.72 34.40
CA ASN A 79 -31.86 -18.95 33.80
C ASN A 79 -30.36 -19.09 34.08
N MET A 80 -29.97 -20.17 34.76
CA MET A 80 -28.57 -20.59 34.82
C MET A 80 -28.05 -20.83 33.40
N ALA A 81 -26.82 -20.40 33.11
CA ALA A 81 -26.17 -20.69 31.84
C ALA A 81 -26.10 -22.22 31.65
N ASP A 82 -26.70 -22.72 30.56
CA ASP A 82 -26.57 -24.11 30.13
C ASP A 82 -25.12 -24.34 29.66
N ASP A 83 -24.50 -25.46 30.04
CA ASP A 83 -23.15 -25.86 29.59
C ASP A 83 -23.01 -25.80 28.04
N LYS A 84 -24.11 -26.05 27.31
CA LYS A 84 -24.16 -25.91 25.85
C LYS A 84 -23.96 -24.47 25.40
N PHE A 85 -24.54 -23.51 26.11
CA PHE A 85 -24.40 -22.09 25.81
C PHE A 85 -22.97 -21.63 26.09
N ASP A 86 -22.38 -22.01 27.22
CA ASP A 86 -20.98 -21.66 27.53
C ASP A 86 -20.01 -22.23 26.49
N THR A 87 -20.25 -23.47 26.06
CA THR A 87 -19.49 -24.10 24.98
C THR A 87 -19.62 -23.33 23.67
N LEU A 88 -20.84 -22.91 23.29
CA LEU A 88 -21.09 -22.10 22.10
C LEU A 88 -20.36 -20.75 22.16
N ILE A 89 -20.44 -20.04 23.29
CA ILE A 89 -19.76 -18.75 23.47
C ILE A 89 -18.24 -18.92 23.43
N ALA A 90 -17.70 -19.98 24.03
CA ALA A 90 -16.28 -20.28 23.96
C ALA A 90 -15.81 -20.56 22.53
N GLN A 91 -16.57 -21.35 21.76
CA GLN A 91 -16.29 -21.61 20.34
C GLN A 91 -16.38 -20.34 19.50
N HIS A 92 -17.41 -19.51 19.72
CA HIS A 92 -17.56 -18.24 19.02
C HIS A 92 -16.38 -17.30 19.27
N ARG A 93 -15.92 -17.16 20.53
CA ARG A 93 -14.74 -16.34 20.86
C ARG A 93 -13.47 -16.84 20.16
N ARG A 94 -13.25 -18.16 20.09
CA ARG A 94 -12.11 -18.75 19.36
C ARG A 94 -12.18 -18.44 17.88
N PHE A 95 -13.32 -18.68 17.25
CA PHE A 95 -13.55 -18.38 15.83
C PHE A 95 -13.32 -16.90 15.50
N MET A 96 -13.84 -15.99 16.34
CA MET A 96 -13.62 -14.55 16.15
C MET A 96 -12.14 -14.17 16.27
N ASN A 97 -11.39 -14.78 17.19
CA ASN A 97 -9.95 -14.56 17.32
C ASN A 97 -9.18 -15.10 16.10
N GLU A 98 -9.59 -16.24 15.55
CA GLU A 98 -8.98 -16.82 14.35
C GLU A 98 -9.19 -15.95 13.11
N ILE A 99 -10.40 -15.40 12.91
CA ILE A 99 -10.68 -14.50 11.79
C ILE A 99 -10.05 -13.12 11.98
N ALA A 100 -9.89 -12.68 13.24
CA ALA A 100 -9.24 -11.40 13.53
C ALA A 100 -7.71 -11.43 13.37
N ASP A 101 -7.07 -12.61 13.32
CA ASP A 101 -5.64 -12.75 13.10
C ASP A 101 -5.29 -12.59 11.60
N VAL A 102 -5.37 -11.34 11.13
CA VAL A 102 -4.98 -10.97 9.76
C VAL A 102 -3.57 -10.39 9.78
N LYS A 103 -2.67 -10.95 8.97
CA LYS A 103 -1.31 -10.44 8.79
C LYS A 103 -1.22 -9.56 7.54
N VAL A 104 -0.23 -8.68 7.52
CA VAL A 104 0.01 -7.80 6.36
C VAL A 104 0.17 -8.59 5.06
N ARG A 105 0.81 -9.77 5.08
CA ARG A 105 0.95 -10.65 3.91
C ARG A 105 -0.38 -11.08 3.29
N ASP A 106 -1.39 -11.30 4.13
CA ASP A 106 -2.70 -11.79 3.69
C ASP A 106 -3.44 -10.71 2.86
N LEU A 107 -2.98 -9.46 2.93
CA LEU A 107 -3.44 -8.33 2.13
C LEU A 107 -2.48 -8.02 0.97
N VAL A 108 -1.17 -7.92 1.25
CA VAL A 108 -0.16 -7.46 0.30
C VAL A 108 0.10 -8.48 -0.80
N GLU A 109 0.10 -9.78 -0.51
CA GLU A 109 0.38 -10.81 -1.52
C GLU A 109 -0.72 -10.88 -2.60
N PRO A 110 -2.02 -10.93 -2.26
CA PRO A 110 -3.09 -10.87 -3.26
C PRO A 110 -3.07 -9.57 -4.07
N LEU A 111 -2.91 -8.41 -3.41
CA LEU A 111 -2.81 -7.12 -4.09
C LEU A 111 -1.63 -7.07 -5.07
N SER A 112 -0.50 -7.68 -4.69
CA SER A 112 0.69 -7.76 -5.53
C SER A 112 0.46 -8.55 -6.81
N GLN A 113 -0.47 -9.52 -6.82
CA GLN A 113 -0.86 -10.26 -8.02
C GLN A 113 -1.94 -9.52 -8.82
N LEU A 114 -2.97 -9.00 -8.14
CA LEU A 114 -4.11 -8.34 -8.79
C LEU A 114 -3.71 -7.10 -9.59
N GLN A 115 -2.71 -6.33 -9.12
CA GLN A 115 -2.23 -5.15 -9.85
C GLN A 115 -1.66 -5.47 -11.25
N HIS A 116 -1.23 -6.72 -11.52
CA HIS A 116 -0.72 -7.10 -12.85
C HIS A 116 -1.85 -7.40 -13.85
N ILE A 117 -3.10 -7.48 -13.37
CA ILE A 117 -4.29 -7.73 -14.18
C ILE A 117 -5.03 -6.42 -14.46
N ASP A 118 -5.07 -5.52 -13.47
CA ASP A 118 -5.79 -4.24 -13.56
C ASP A 118 -4.86 -3.04 -13.35
N ASN A 119 -4.66 -2.27 -14.43
CA ASN A 119 -3.87 -1.04 -14.40
C ASN A 119 -4.47 0.05 -13.50
N THR A 120 -5.79 0.03 -13.30
CA THR A 120 -6.47 0.97 -12.39
C THR A 120 -6.06 0.69 -10.95
N LEU A 121 -6.10 -0.59 -10.55
CA LEU A 121 -5.60 -1.01 -9.25
C LEU A 121 -4.11 -0.72 -9.09
N ALA A 122 -3.28 -1.00 -10.11
CA ALA A 122 -1.84 -0.70 -10.06
C ALA A 122 -1.57 0.80 -9.89
N HIS A 123 -2.31 1.64 -10.59
CA HIS A 123 -2.28 3.09 -10.42
C HIS A 123 -2.66 3.52 -9.00
N GLN A 124 -3.79 3.05 -8.48
CA GLN A 124 -4.25 3.36 -7.12
C GLN A 124 -3.22 2.93 -6.07
N LEU A 125 -2.67 1.73 -6.22
CA LEU A 125 -1.66 1.20 -5.32
C LEU A 125 -0.38 2.04 -5.34
N TRP A 126 0.11 2.43 -6.52
CA TRP A 126 1.26 3.33 -6.62
C TRP A 126 1.01 4.67 -5.93
N VAL A 127 -0.14 5.29 -6.20
CA VAL A 127 -0.51 6.60 -5.65
C VAL A 127 -0.68 6.55 -4.12
N SER A 128 -1.06 5.40 -3.57
CA SER A 128 -1.10 5.17 -2.11
C SER A 128 0.27 4.89 -1.51
N VAL A 129 1.11 4.09 -2.17
CA VAL A 129 2.39 3.62 -1.63
C VAL A 129 3.50 4.68 -1.77
N PHE A 130 3.56 5.40 -2.89
CA PHE A 130 4.61 6.37 -3.17
C PHE A 130 4.76 7.45 -2.08
N PRO A 131 3.69 8.13 -1.62
CA PRO A 131 3.79 9.11 -0.53
C PRO A 131 4.39 8.55 0.75
N ILE A 132 4.08 7.28 1.09
CA ILE A 132 4.59 6.62 2.28
C ILE A 132 6.11 6.44 2.15
N TYR A 133 6.58 5.90 1.02
CA TYR A 133 8.01 5.73 0.75
C TYR A 133 8.75 7.08 0.71
N TRP A 134 8.16 8.08 0.06
CA TRP A 134 8.71 9.43 0.01
C TRP A 134 8.89 10.04 1.41
N SER A 135 7.87 9.91 2.26
CA SER A 135 7.88 10.42 3.64
C SER A 135 8.93 9.73 4.53
N ALA A 136 9.27 8.47 4.23
CA ALA A 136 10.31 7.71 4.91
C ALA A 136 11.74 8.06 4.45
N THR A 137 11.92 8.66 3.27
CA THR A 137 13.24 9.03 2.74
C THR A 137 13.82 10.28 3.41
N ALA A 138 15.12 10.30 3.70
CA ALA A 138 15.77 11.45 4.32
C ALA A 138 15.81 12.66 3.37
N ARG A 139 15.92 13.87 3.93
CA ARG A 139 15.89 15.12 3.14
C ARG A 139 16.96 15.16 2.04
N ASP A 140 18.19 14.74 2.35
CA ASP A 140 19.31 14.81 1.40
C ASP A 140 19.11 13.81 0.25
N GLU A 141 18.61 12.61 0.57
CA GLU A 141 18.27 11.58 -0.42
C GLU A 141 17.08 12.01 -1.31
N ARG A 142 16.08 12.71 -0.76
CA ARG A 142 14.96 13.25 -1.56
C ARG A 142 15.44 14.19 -2.66
N ILE A 143 16.46 15.02 -2.42
CA ILE A 143 16.99 15.95 -3.43
C ILE A 143 17.55 15.17 -4.63
N GLU A 144 18.23 14.05 -4.39
CA GLU A 144 18.71 13.17 -5.44
C GLU A 144 17.54 12.48 -6.17
N LEU A 145 16.54 12.00 -5.43
CA LEU A 145 15.34 11.39 -6.01
C LEU A 145 14.53 12.37 -6.86
N GLU A 146 14.40 13.64 -6.48
CA GLU A 146 13.71 14.65 -7.30
C GLU A 146 14.37 14.78 -8.69
N ARG A 147 15.70 14.78 -8.74
CA ARG A 147 16.46 14.79 -10.00
C ARG A 147 16.27 13.50 -10.79
N GLY A 148 16.21 12.37 -10.08
CA GLY A 148 15.89 11.06 -10.63
C GLY A 148 14.52 11.01 -11.30
N ILE A 149 13.49 11.50 -10.61
CA ILE A 149 12.11 11.58 -11.10
C ILE A 149 12.05 12.44 -12.36
N VAL A 150 12.73 13.58 -12.39
CA VAL A 150 12.81 14.43 -13.59
C VAL A 150 13.42 13.67 -14.76
N THR A 151 14.51 12.94 -14.53
CA THR A 151 15.20 12.14 -15.57
C THR A 151 14.35 10.97 -16.04
N LEU A 152 13.55 10.38 -15.14
CA LEU A 152 12.65 9.27 -15.44
C LEU A 152 11.46 9.74 -16.28
N LEU A 153 10.80 10.84 -15.88
CA LEU A 153 9.66 11.39 -16.60
C LEU A 153 10.03 11.74 -18.05
N THR A 154 11.21 12.31 -18.27
CA THR A 154 11.65 12.72 -19.62
C THR A 154 12.14 11.56 -20.51
N LYS A 155 11.94 10.30 -20.12
CA LYS A 155 12.30 9.15 -20.95
C LYS A 155 11.34 9.00 -22.14
N ASP A 156 11.91 8.86 -23.32
CA ASP A 156 11.22 8.76 -24.61
C ASP A 156 10.31 7.54 -24.70
N TYR A 157 10.64 6.45 -24.01
CA TYR A 157 9.84 5.23 -24.00
C TYR A 157 8.43 5.42 -23.39
N HIS A 158 8.16 6.51 -22.68
CA HIS A 158 6.80 6.84 -22.21
C HIS A 158 5.83 7.13 -23.36
N SER A 159 6.32 7.53 -24.54
CA SER A 159 5.50 7.70 -25.74
C SER A 159 4.75 6.44 -26.16
N ARG A 160 5.28 5.24 -25.87
CA ARG A 160 4.67 3.95 -26.22
C ARG A 160 3.37 3.65 -25.45
N GLN A 161 3.10 4.40 -24.39
CA GLN A 161 1.90 4.26 -23.55
C GLN A 161 1.07 5.56 -23.47
N ILE A 162 1.30 6.51 -24.39
CA ILE A 162 0.66 7.83 -24.39
C ILE A 162 -0.86 7.75 -24.49
N ASP A 163 -1.40 6.76 -25.21
CA ASP A 163 -2.84 6.58 -25.41
C ASP A 163 -3.53 5.78 -24.29
N LYS A 164 -2.77 5.22 -23.34
CA LYS A 164 -3.31 4.40 -22.25
C LYS A 164 -3.85 5.27 -21.12
N ARG A 165 -4.94 4.83 -20.48
CA ARG A 165 -5.55 5.49 -19.33
C ARG A 165 -5.91 4.43 -18.26
N PRO A 166 -5.32 4.47 -17.05
CA PRO A 166 -4.20 5.33 -16.65
C PRO A 166 -2.89 4.93 -17.36
N ASN A 167 -2.00 5.89 -17.57
CA ASN A 167 -0.61 5.61 -17.97
C ASN A 167 0.37 5.82 -16.80
N VAL A 168 1.61 5.40 -16.99
CA VAL A 168 2.64 5.49 -15.94
C VAL A 168 2.94 6.94 -15.56
N VAL A 169 3.03 7.85 -16.53
CA VAL A 169 3.32 9.27 -16.28
C VAL A 169 2.25 9.87 -15.36
N GLN A 170 0.96 9.65 -15.65
CA GLN A 170 -0.15 10.11 -14.81
C GLN A 170 -0.01 9.62 -13.36
N SER A 171 0.35 8.34 -13.19
CA SER A 171 0.51 7.72 -11.88
C SER A 171 1.72 8.26 -11.11
N LEU A 172 2.84 8.49 -11.79
CA LEU A 172 4.03 9.12 -11.22
C LEU A 172 3.73 10.54 -10.73
N LEU A 173 3.08 11.34 -11.58
CA LEU A 173 2.72 12.73 -11.26
C LEU A 173 1.71 12.80 -10.12
N GLU A 174 0.67 11.95 -10.12
CA GLU A 174 -0.32 11.92 -9.05
C GLU A 174 0.28 11.46 -7.72
N GLY A 175 1.13 10.42 -7.74
CA GLY A 175 1.84 9.97 -6.56
C GLY A 175 2.72 11.08 -5.96
N ALA A 176 3.47 11.79 -6.81
CA ALA A 176 4.27 12.94 -6.39
C ALA A 176 3.42 14.09 -5.83
N ALA A 177 2.26 14.36 -6.41
CA ALA A 177 1.36 15.41 -5.97
C ALA A 177 0.74 15.14 -4.58
N LYS A 178 0.51 13.86 -4.23
CA LYS A 178 0.01 13.45 -2.90
C LYS A 178 1.10 13.29 -1.84
N ALA A 179 2.37 13.44 -2.22
CA ALA A 179 3.48 13.21 -1.31
C ALA A 179 3.69 14.38 -0.33
N TRP A 180 3.96 14.04 0.93
CA TRP A 180 4.40 14.99 1.95
C TRP A 180 5.69 14.48 2.62
N PRO A 181 6.75 15.33 2.77
CA PRO A 181 6.89 16.70 2.27
C PRO A 181 6.81 16.82 0.75
N SER A 182 6.54 18.03 0.22
CA SER A 182 6.28 18.23 -1.22
C SER A 182 7.41 17.70 -2.10
N CYS A 183 7.07 16.82 -3.05
CA CYS A 183 7.94 16.36 -4.13
C CYS A 183 7.86 17.35 -5.30
N LYS A 184 8.91 18.16 -5.52
CA LYS A 184 8.86 19.25 -6.50
C LYS A 184 9.20 18.76 -7.90
N ILE A 185 8.20 18.78 -8.78
CA ILE A 185 8.40 18.54 -10.21
C ILE A 185 8.49 19.90 -10.94
N PRO A 186 9.56 20.16 -11.69
CA PRO A 186 9.71 21.43 -12.41
C PRO A 186 8.59 21.67 -13.43
N PRO A 187 8.07 22.92 -13.55
CA PRO A 187 6.95 23.22 -14.46
C PRO A 187 7.21 22.90 -15.93
N HIS A 188 8.47 22.99 -16.39
CA HIS A 188 8.83 22.67 -17.77
C HIS A 188 8.68 21.17 -18.08
N VAL A 189 8.92 20.30 -17.10
CA VAL A 189 8.69 18.84 -17.22
C VAL A 189 7.19 18.57 -17.30
N LEU A 190 6.40 19.18 -16.43
CA LEU A 190 4.93 19.05 -16.47
C LEU A 190 4.36 19.51 -17.82
N LYS A 191 4.89 20.61 -18.38
CA LYS A 191 4.49 21.09 -19.71
C LYS A 191 4.90 20.14 -20.84
N TYR A 192 6.02 19.44 -20.68
CA TYR A 192 6.48 18.43 -21.65
C TYR A 192 5.59 17.19 -21.63
N GLU A 193 5.25 16.68 -20.44
CA GLU A 193 4.37 15.52 -20.25
C GLU A 193 2.88 15.78 -20.55
N ALA A 194 2.46 17.05 -20.60
CA ALA A 194 1.08 17.43 -20.92
C ALA A 194 0.75 17.42 -22.42
N LYS A 195 1.73 17.10 -23.28
CA LYS A 195 1.55 16.99 -24.73
C LYS A 195 1.08 15.60 -25.13
#